data_AF-A0A1G8AVN9-F1
#
_entry.id   AF-A0A1G8AVN9-F1
#
_cell.length_a   1.000
_cell.length_b   1.000
_cell.length_c   1.000
_cell.angle_alpha   90.00
_cell.angle_beta   90.00
_cell.angle_gamma   90.00
#
_symmetry.space_group_name_H-M   'P 1'
#
loop_
_entity.id
_entity.type
_entity.pdbx_description
1 polymer ?
#
loop_
_entity_poly.entity_id
_entity_poly.type
_entity_poly.pdbx_seq_one_letter_code
_entity_poly.pdbx_strand_id
1 'polypeptide(L)'
;MFIRWGNGADKTGILSVTDENGTEVVRRSLDSENDYTLVENLVPGTTYHVALLKSDDAVLWEDDVKTKAVAGKFPLLKYQQVDEYMLVQILNLPADVSSYKVKLDGQEINIVNKNLNGQILTAEVTYKDGSVEILSTTIRK
;
A
#
# COMPACT_ATOMS: atom_id res chain seq x y z
N MET A 1 5.95 -1.75 -0.17
CA MET A 1 5.84 -1.05 -1.47
C MET A 1 4.71 -1.69 -2.25
N PHE A 2 3.74 -0.90 -2.73
CA PHE A 2 2.67 -1.38 -3.61
C PHE A 2 3.09 -1.14 -5.06
N ILE A 3 3.08 -2.20 -5.86
CA ILE A 3 3.39 -2.13 -7.29
C ILE A 3 2.12 -2.49 -8.04
N ARG A 4 1.71 -1.63 -8.96
CA ARG A 4 0.62 -1.91 -9.90
C ARG A 4 1.20 -2.45 -11.19
N TRP A 5 0.71 -3.58 -11.71
CA TRP A 5 1.08 -4.06 -13.04
C TRP A 5 -0.15 -4.17 -13.95
N GLY A 6 -0.09 -3.44 -15.08
CA GLY A 6 -0.82 -3.72 -16.32
C GLY A 6 -2.35 -3.58 -16.34
N ASN A 7 -2.87 -2.70 -17.22
CA ASN A 7 -4.26 -2.71 -17.70
C ASN A 7 -4.51 -3.80 -18.78
N GLY A 8 -4.03 -5.04 -18.57
CA GLY A 8 -4.54 -6.21 -19.30
C GLY A 8 -3.83 -6.66 -20.59
N ALA A 9 -2.60 -7.19 -20.51
CA ALA A 9 -2.11 -8.06 -21.59
C ALA A 9 -1.32 -9.29 -21.13
N ASP A 10 -0.40 -9.18 -20.16
CA ASP A 10 0.36 -10.35 -19.68
C ASP A 10 0.25 -10.47 -18.15
N LYS A 11 -0.86 -11.07 -17.72
CA LYS A 11 -1.21 -11.33 -16.32
C LYS A 11 -0.43 -12.50 -15.69
N THR A 12 0.56 -13.04 -16.41
CA THR A 12 1.35 -14.24 -16.06
C THR A 12 2.85 -13.95 -15.88
N GLY A 13 3.21 -12.68 -15.64
CA GLY A 13 4.60 -12.26 -15.48
C GLY A 13 5.23 -12.59 -14.12
N ILE A 14 6.54 -12.37 -14.04
CA ILE A 14 7.33 -12.46 -12.81
C ILE A 14 7.71 -11.05 -12.38
N LEU A 15 7.43 -10.69 -11.13
CA LEU A 15 8.02 -9.52 -10.51
C LEU A 15 9.41 -9.88 -9.97
N SER A 16 10.42 -9.13 -10.42
CA SER A 16 11.77 -9.13 -9.86
C SER A 16 12.06 -7.78 -9.22
N VAL A 17 12.64 -7.79 -8.02
CA VAL A 17 13.13 -6.60 -7.32
C VAL A 17 14.57 -6.85 -6.93
N THR A 18 15.46 -5.98 -7.38
CA THR A 18 16.90 -6.03 -7.10
C THR A 18 17.31 -4.81 -6.28
N ASP A 19 18.22 -5.01 -5.34
CA ASP A 19 18.82 -3.91 -4.59
C ASP A 19 19.90 -3.18 -5.41
N GLU A 20 20.48 -2.12 -4.84
CA GLU A 20 21.52 -1.31 -5.48
C GLU A 20 22.80 -2.10 -5.87
N ASN A 21 23.01 -3.29 -5.29
CA ASN A 21 24.13 -4.17 -5.60
C ASN A 21 23.78 -5.18 -6.71
N GLY A 22 22.57 -5.13 -7.25
CA GLY A 22 22.05 -6.11 -8.21
C GLY A 22 21.64 -7.44 -7.58
N THR A 23 21.50 -7.50 -6.25
CA THR A 23 21.02 -8.70 -5.56
C THR A 23 19.51 -8.77 -5.66
N GLU A 24 18.98 -9.87 -6.18
CA GLU A 24 17.54 -10.09 -6.24
C GLU A 24 17.00 -10.38 -4.82
N VAL A 25 16.20 -9.45 -4.30
CA VAL A 25 15.59 -9.54 -2.97
C VAL A 25 14.17 -10.10 -3.04
N VAL A 26 13.52 -9.99 -4.20
CA VAL A 26 12.17 -10.52 -4.43
C VAL A 26 12.09 -11.06 -5.84
N ARG A 27 11.64 -12.31 -5.97
CA ARG A 27 11.20 -12.91 -7.22
C ARG A 27 9.91 -13.64 -6.99
N ARG A 28 8.84 -13.24 -7.68
CA ARG A 28 7.54 -13.90 -7.53
C ARG A 28 6.73 -13.87 -8.82
N SER A 29 6.04 -14.97 -9.09
CA SER A 29 4.98 -14.99 -10.08
C SER A 29 3.85 -14.06 -9.63
N LEU A 30 3.34 -13.28 -10.58
CA LEU A 30 2.20 -12.42 -10.34
C LEU A 30 0.91 -13.20 -10.53
N ASP A 31 -0.05 -12.92 -9.66
CA ASP A 31 -1.38 -13.50 -9.77
C ASP A 31 -2.17 -12.76 -10.85
N SER A 32 -2.70 -13.51 -11.81
CA SER A 32 -3.49 -12.98 -12.90
C SER A 32 -4.79 -12.30 -12.48
N GLU A 33 -5.28 -12.60 -11.28
CA GLU A 33 -6.50 -12.01 -10.74
C GLU A 33 -6.27 -10.64 -10.10
N ASN A 34 -5.03 -10.28 -9.81
CA ASN A 34 -4.68 -9.06 -9.09
C ASN A 34 -3.88 -8.10 -9.96
N ASP A 35 -4.24 -6.82 -9.91
CA ASP A 35 -3.48 -5.75 -10.58
C ASP A 35 -2.38 -5.16 -9.67
N TYR A 36 -2.30 -5.61 -8.41
CA TYR A 36 -1.42 -5.07 -7.36
C TYR A 36 -0.80 -6.15 -6.47
N THR A 37 0.46 -5.97 -6.04
CA THR A 37 1.20 -6.84 -5.11
C THR A 37 1.85 -5.96 -4.08
N LEU A 38 1.88 -6.50 -2.88
CA LEU A 38 2.63 -5.93 -1.79
C LEU A 38 4.02 -6.59 -1.75
N VAL A 39 5.03 -5.74 -1.87
CA VAL A 39 6.43 -6.10 -1.57
C VAL A 39 6.78 -5.59 -0.19
N GLU A 40 7.13 -6.51 0.71
CA GLU A 40 7.42 -6.26 2.11
C GLU A 40 8.92 -6.41 2.39
N ASN A 41 9.35 -6.06 3.61
CA ASN A 41 10.72 -6.22 4.11
C ASN A 41 11.80 -5.49 3.29
N LEU A 42 11.42 -4.41 2.59
CA LEU A 42 12.37 -3.51 1.95
C LEU A 42 12.96 -2.52 2.97
N VAL A 43 14.22 -2.14 2.77
CA VAL A 43 14.93 -1.19 3.61
C VAL A 43 14.43 0.23 3.28
N PRO A 44 13.98 1.03 4.28
CA PRO A 44 13.55 2.41 4.04
C PRO A 44 14.66 3.29 3.49
N GLY A 45 14.32 4.16 2.54
CA GLY A 45 15.25 5.10 1.92
C GLY A 45 16.15 4.50 0.85
N THR A 46 16.06 3.19 0.63
CA THR A 46 16.82 2.46 -0.39
C THR A 46 16.11 2.50 -1.75
N THR A 47 16.89 2.69 -2.80
CA THR A 47 16.44 2.55 -4.18
C THR A 47 16.52 1.08 -4.60
N TYR A 48 15.44 0.59 -5.19
CA TYR A 48 15.35 -0.76 -5.74
C TYR A 48 15.06 -0.68 -7.23
N HIS A 49 15.71 -1.53 -8.01
CA HIS A 49 15.39 -1.74 -9.40
C HIS A 49 14.29 -2.80 -9.51
N VAL A 50 13.15 -2.41 -10.06
CA VAL A 50 11.94 -3.22 -10.13
C VAL A 50 11.70 -3.58 -11.59
N ALA A 51 11.59 -4.87 -11.89
CA ALA A 51 11.31 -5.36 -13.25
C ALA A 51 10.10 -6.29 -13.27
N LEU A 52 9.26 -6.11 -14.28
CA LEU A 52 8.23 -7.05 -14.69
C LEU A 52 8.80 -7.88 -15.84
N LEU A 53 8.86 -9.19 -15.66
CA LEU A 53 9.42 -10.14 -16.61
C LEU A 53 8.33 -11.06 -17.17
N LYS A 54 8.53 -11.56 -18.38
CA LYS A 54 7.80 -12.71 -18.93
C LYS A 54 8.27 -14.01 -18.28
N SER A 55 7.63 -15.13 -18.64
CA SER A 55 8.04 -16.47 -18.20
C SER A 55 9.40 -16.92 -18.74
N ASP A 56 9.90 -16.28 -19.80
CA ASP A 56 11.22 -16.50 -20.39
C ASP A 56 12.27 -15.45 -19.94
N ASP A 57 11.98 -14.71 -18.87
CA ASP A 57 12.80 -13.63 -18.30
C ASP A 57 13.01 -12.40 -19.21
N ALA A 58 12.30 -12.32 -20.34
CA ALA A 58 12.29 -11.08 -21.11
C ALA A 58 11.62 -9.94 -20.32
N VAL A 59 12.31 -8.80 -20.23
CA VAL A 59 11.80 -7.61 -19.53
C VAL A 59 10.62 -7.02 -20.31
N LEU A 60 9.48 -6.87 -19.61
CA LEU A 60 8.30 -6.15 -20.09
C LEU A 60 8.34 -4.68 -19.71
N TRP A 61 8.77 -4.40 -18.48
CA TRP A 61 8.84 -3.07 -17.90
C TRP A 61 9.85 -3.09 -16.75
N GLU A 62 10.56 -1.99 -16.55
CA GLU A 62 11.44 -1.80 -15.41
C GLU A 62 11.44 -0.33 -14.98
N ASP A 63 11.68 -0.09 -13.69
CA ASP A 63 11.80 1.25 -13.12
C ASP A 63 12.60 1.20 -11.81
N ASP A 64 13.24 2.32 -11.49
CA ASP A 64 13.96 2.50 -10.23
C ASP A 64 13.05 3.16 -9.19
N VAL A 65 12.66 2.40 -8.18
CA VAL A 65 11.74 2.88 -7.14
C VAL A 65 12.50 3.12 -5.84
N LYS A 66 12.52 4.38 -5.41
CA LYS A 66 13.05 4.75 -4.08
C LYS A 66 11.99 4.56 -3.01
N THR A 67 12.25 3.66 -2.07
CA THR A 67 11.41 3.54 -0.88
C THR A 67 11.47 4.82 -0.06
N LYS A 68 10.35 5.23 0.55
CA LYS A 68 10.35 6.40 1.42
C LYS A 68 11.31 6.16 2.59
N ALA A 69 12.16 7.16 2.86
CA ALA A 69 13.08 7.18 4.00
C ALA A 69 12.30 7.47 5.29
N VAL A 70 11.37 6.60 5.67
CA VAL A 70 10.67 6.75 6.95
C VAL A 70 11.47 5.99 8.01
N ALA A 71 12.37 6.70 8.69
CA ALA A 71 12.88 6.26 9.98
C ALA A 71 11.77 6.44 11.03
N GLY A 72 10.85 5.48 11.10
CA GLY A 72 9.68 5.55 11.96
C GLY A 72 8.72 4.39 11.77
N LYS A 73 7.75 4.25 12.67
CA LYS A 73 6.66 3.27 12.50
C LYS A 73 5.75 3.76 11.37
N PHE A 74 5.35 2.87 10.47
CA PHE A 74 4.41 3.19 9.38
C PHE A 74 3.05 3.62 9.96
N PRO A 75 2.40 4.65 9.36
CA PRO A 75 1.07 5.05 9.79
C PRO A 75 0.12 3.86 9.63
N LEU A 76 -0.67 3.61 10.66
CA LEU A 76 -1.48 2.40 10.79
C LEU A 76 -2.91 2.77 11.13
N LEU A 77 -3.84 2.35 10.28
CA LEU A 77 -5.26 2.47 10.52
C LEU A 77 -5.75 1.26 11.33
N LYS A 78 -6.30 1.52 12.51
CA LYS A 78 -6.98 0.53 13.35
C LYS A 78 -8.43 0.92 13.56
N TYR A 79 -9.28 -0.08 13.72
CA TYR A 79 -10.65 0.11 14.20
C TYR A 79 -10.97 -0.91 15.28
N GLN A 80 -11.91 -0.55 16.14
CA GLN A 80 -12.49 -1.43 17.14
C GLN A 80 -13.98 -1.12 17.28
N GLN A 81 -14.82 -2.15 17.21
CA GLN A 81 -16.23 -2.01 17.55
C GLN A 81 -16.40 -1.98 19.08
N VAL A 82 -17.12 -0.98 19.58
CA VAL A 82 -17.50 -0.84 20.99
C VAL A 82 -19.00 -0.56 21.03
N ASP A 83 -19.77 -1.57 21.41
CA ASP A 83 -21.24 -1.57 21.37
C ASP A 83 -21.78 -1.16 19.98
N GLU A 84 -22.46 -0.02 19.92
CA GLU A 84 -23.07 0.57 18.72
C GLU A 84 -22.13 1.48 17.94
N TYR A 85 -20.94 1.74 18.47
CA TYR A 85 -19.95 2.67 17.93
C TYR A 85 -18.73 1.92 17.38
N MET A 86 -18.01 2.59 16.48
CA MET A 86 -16.71 2.15 16.03
C MET A 86 -15.66 3.20 16.38
N LEU A 87 -14.69 2.80 17.18
CA LEU A 87 -13.50 3.59 17.44
C LEU A 87 -12.53 3.41 16.27
N VAL A 88 -12.15 4.51 15.63
CA VAL A 88 -11.13 4.52 14.56
C VAL A 88 -9.90 5.25 15.08
N GLN A 89 -8.72 4.65 14.89
CA GLN A 89 -7.45 5.22 15.31
C GLN A 89 -6.46 5.18 14.14
N ILE A 90 -5.78 6.30 13.89
CA ILE A 90 -4.59 6.31 13.05
C ILE A 90 -3.39 6.43 13.98
N LEU A 91 -2.59 5.37 14.03
CA LEU A 91 -1.39 5.28 14.85
C LEU A 91 -0.16 5.61 14.02
N ASN A 92 0.93 5.96 14.69
CA ASN A 92 2.25 6.15 14.08
C ASN A 92 2.26 7.19 12.94
N LEU A 93 1.45 8.24 13.02
CA LEU A 93 1.50 9.33 12.05
C LEU A 93 2.90 9.99 12.09
N PRO A 94 3.62 10.04 10.95
CA PRO A 94 4.89 10.74 10.87
C PRO A 94 4.77 12.25 11.16
N ALA A 95 5.87 12.90 11.58
CA ALA A 95 5.89 14.33 11.93
C ALA A 95 5.71 15.28 10.72
N ASP A 96 5.86 14.77 9.52
CA ASP A 96 5.65 15.44 8.23
C ASP A 96 4.24 15.27 7.69
N VAL A 97 3.32 14.65 8.42
CA VAL A 97 1.89 14.65 8.10
C VAL A 97 1.34 16.06 8.25
N SER A 98 0.63 16.54 7.21
CA SER A 98 -0.06 17.84 7.21
C SER A 98 -1.53 17.70 7.60
N SER A 99 -2.19 16.64 7.16
CA SER A 99 -3.60 16.37 7.45
C SER A 99 -3.94 14.90 7.19
N TYR A 100 -5.09 14.46 7.70
CA TYR A 100 -5.66 13.18 7.32
C TYR A 100 -7.18 13.29 7.17
N LYS A 101 -7.76 12.42 6.35
CA LYS A 101 -9.20 12.26 6.17
C LYS A 101 -9.59 10.81 6.32
N VAL A 102 -10.71 10.54 6.98
CA VAL A 102 -11.24 9.18 7.11
C VAL A 102 -12.46 9.05 6.20
N LYS A 103 -12.52 7.95 5.46
CA LYS A 103 -13.60 7.62 4.53
C LYS A 103 -14.13 6.23 4.81
N LEU A 104 -15.42 6.05 4.61
CA LEU A 104 -16.13 4.77 4.67
C LEU A 104 -16.78 4.55 3.31
N ASP A 105 -16.41 3.47 2.62
CA ASP A 105 -16.81 3.19 1.23
C ASP A 105 -16.59 4.39 0.28
N GLY A 106 -15.51 5.15 0.51
CA GLY A 106 -15.14 6.33 -0.29
C GLY A 106 -15.83 7.63 0.12
N GLN A 107 -16.79 7.60 1.06
CA GLN A 107 -17.45 8.80 1.58
C GLN A 107 -16.73 9.32 2.84
N GLU A 108 -16.39 10.61 2.86
CA GLU A 108 -15.77 11.26 4.03
C GLU A 108 -16.72 11.19 5.24
N ILE A 109 -16.21 10.72 6.38
CA ILE A 109 -16.98 10.53 7.60
C ILE A 109 -16.31 11.25 8.77
N ASN A 110 -17.12 12.02 9.52
CA ASN A 110 -16.69 12.66 10.77
C ASN A 110 -17.14 11.86 12.01
N ILE A 111 -18.17 11.01 11.88
CA ILE A 111 -18.75 10.15 12.92
C ILE A 111 -19.30 8.89 12.21
N VAL A 112 -19.16 7.71 12.82
CA VAL A 112 -19.66 6.45 12.26
C VAL A 112 -20.90 5.98 13.02
N ASN A 113 -22.02 5.80 12.31
CA ASN A 113 -23.30 5.40 12.89
C ASN A 113 -23.75 4.03 12.32
N LYS A 114 -23.57 2.99 13.15
CA LYS A 114 -24.00 1.56 13.09
C LYS A 114 -23.67 0.65 11.89
N ASN A 115 -23.38 -0.60 12.28
CA ASN A 115 -23.16 -1.87 11.55
C ASN A 115 -22.52 -1.78 10.15
N LEU A 116 -21.21 -1.97 10.12
CA LEU A 116 -20.33 -1.70 8.97
C LEU A 116 -19.73 -2.98 8.37
N ASN A 117 -20.32 -4.13 8.68
CA ASN A 117 -19.76 -5.42 8.34
C ASN A 117 -19.59 -5.55 6.81
N GLY A 118 -18.34 -5.66 6.35
CA GLY A 118 -17.99 -5.73 4.93
C GLY A 118 -17.65 -4.39 4.27
N GLN A 119 -17.82 -3.25 4.95
CA GLN A 119 -17.46 -1.94 4.43
C GLN A 119 -15.95 -1.71 4.51
N ILE A 120 -15.42 -0.87 3.63
CA ILE A 120 -14.01 -0.49 3.57
C ILE A 120 -13.81 0.82 4.31
N LEU A 121 -13.00 0.78 5.36
CA LEU A 121 -12.51 1.95 6.04
C LEU A 121 -11.19 2.38 5.40
N THR A 122 -11.10 3.65 5.02
CA THR A 122 -9.93 4.23 4.40
C THR A 122 -9.49 5.48 5.16
N ALA A 123 -8.18 5.68 5.30
CA ALA A 123 -7.59 6.94 5.74
C ALA A 123 -6.68 7.47 4.64
N GLU A 124 -6.94 8.70 4.19
CA GLU A 124 -6.06 9.45 3.29
C GLU A 124 -5.16 10.34 4.16
N VAL A 125 -3.87 10.06 4.15
CA VAL A 125 -2.85 10.81 4.88
C VAL A 125 -2.12 11.71 3.90
N THR A 126 -2.22 13.01 4.09
CA THR A 126 -1.53 14.01 3.27
C THR A 126 -0.28 14.46 3.99
N TYR A 127 0.85 14.47 3.29
CA TYR A 127 2.14 14.92 3.79
C TYR A 127 2.40 16.39 3.47
N LYS A 128 3.39 17.00 4.13
CA LYS A 128 3.79 18.40 3.89
C LYS A 128 4.35 18.64 2.49
N ASP A 129 4.88 17.61 1.84
CA ASP A 129 5.36 17.65 0.46
C ASP A 129 4.24 17.56 -0.59
N GLY A 130 2.99 17.39 -0.14
CA GLY A 130 1.81 17.23 -0.99
C GLY A 130 1.54 15.79 -1.45
N SER A 131 2.40 14.82 -1.11
CA SER A 131 2.13 13.41 -1.38
C SER A 131 0.98 12.90 -0.51
N VAL A 132 0.23 11.91 -1.03
CA VAL A 132 -0.91 11.30 -0.35
C VAL A 132 -0.68 9.79 -0.23
N GLU A 133 -0.91 9.25 0.96
CA GLU A 133 -0.91 7.82 1.25
C GLU A 133 -2.30 7.36 1.66
N ILE A 134 -2.71 6.20 1.15
CA ILE A 134 -4.01 5.61 1.41
C ILE A 134 -3.81 4.37 2.25
N LEU A 135 -4.34 4.39 3.47
CA LEU A 135 -4.43 3.23 4.35
C LEU A 135 -5.86 2.69 4.26
N SER A 136 -6.03 1.39 4.02
CA SER A 136 -7.37 0.79 3.95
C SER A 136 -7.44 -0.51 4.73
N THR A 137 -8.63 -0.79 5.26
CA THR A 137 -8.95 -2.06 5.92
C THR A 137 -10.42 -2.39 5.74
N THR A 138 -10.72 -3.68 5.54
CA THR A 138 -12.09 -4.17 5.56
C THR A 138 -12.55 -4.34 7.00
N ILE A 139 -13.75 -3.85 7.32
CA ILE A 139 -14.37 -4.02 8.63
C ILE A 139 -14.96 -5.42 8.71
N ARG A 140 -14.50 -6.20 9.68
CA ARG A 140 -14.98 -7.55 9.98
C ARG A 140 -15.44 -7.60 11.44
N LYS A 141 -16.55 -8.30 11.66
CA LYS A 141 -17.11 -8.55 13.00
C LYS A 141 -16.28 -9.58 13.76
#